data_AF-A0A942PBJ4-F1
#
_entry.id   AF-A0A942PBJ4-F1
#
_cell.length_a   1.000
_cell.length_b   1.000
_cell.length_c   1.000
_cell.angle_alpha   90.00
_cell.angle_beta   90.00
_cell.angle_gamma   90.00
#
_symmetry.space_group_name_H-M   'P 1'
#
loop_
_entity.id
_entity.type
_entity.pdbx_description
1 polymer ?
#
loop_
_entity_poly.entity_id
_entity_poly.type
_entity_poly.pdbx_seq_one_letter_code
_entity_poly.pdbx_strand_id
1 'polypeptide(L)'
;KNMDSKTEEQINKASGRLIMESGMEGFSLEKLSKQPEIIGFDLYALIRKKEEAFEKLLFALERELKELINGISSSQNSPADEFEKLFKQLHRLFKQKPYYLTVIFDKDLRQLYSGADNIISRIKSMAEKYLTGLIDRGKAQKVFTLKTETKVLVEIILGSFQALMNNMQLADNMVRDLKKNQSVTD
;
A
#
# COMPACT_ATOMS: atom_id res chain seq x y z
N LYS A 1 -19.11 5.00 -16.01
CA LYS A 1 -18.26 5.81 -16.91
C LYS A 1 -16.83 5.49 -16.52
N ASN A 2 -16.00 4.96 -17.42
CA ASN A 2 -14.60 4.67 -17.05
C ASN A 2 -13.86 6.00 -16.84
N MET A 3 -13.29 6.14 -15.66
CA MET A 3 -12.45 7.28 -15.29
C MET A 3 -11.13 7.18 -16.05
N ASP A 4 -10.65 8.28 -16.62
CA ASP A 4 -9.32 8.27 -17.25
C ASP A 4 -8.22 8.17 -16.18
N SER A 5 -7.05 7.66 -16.59
CA SER A 5 -5.93 7.37 -15.68
C SER A 5 -5.39 8.60 -14.93
N LYS A 6 -5.52 9.80 -15.51
CA LYS A 6 -5.01 11.03 -14.90
C LYS A 6 -5.95 11.50 -13.78
N THR A 7 -7.25 11.45 -14.04
CA THR A 7 -8.28 11.73 -13.04
C THR A 7 -8.18 10.75 -11.85
N GLU A 8 -7.95 9.47 -12.11
CA GLU A 8 -7.73 8.47 -11.06
C GLU A 8 -6.52 8.82 -10.17
N GLU A 9 -5.41 9.20 -10.79
CA GLU A 9 -4.18 9.55 -10.09
C GLU A 9 -4.38 10.78 -9.19
N GLN A 10 -5.09 11.80 -9.67
CA GLN A 10 -5.38 13.01 -8.88
C GLN A 10 -6.28 12.70 -7.68
N ILE A 11 -7.33 11.91 -7.87
CA ILE A 11 -8.22 11.44 -6.80
C ILE A 11 -7.44 10.64 -5.76
N ASN A 12 -6.57 9.71 -6.19
CA ASN A 12 -5.77 8.90 -5.28
C ASN A 12 -4.76 9.77 -4.49
N LYS A 13 -4.09 10.73 -5.14
CA LYS A 13 -3.17 11.65 -4.45
C LYS A 13 -3.89 12.53 -3.43
N ALA A 14 -5.01 13.14 -3.81
CA ALA A 14 -5.80 13.98 -2.91
C ALA A 14 -6.37 13.17 -1.73
N SER A 15 -6.85 11.96 -2.01
CA SER A 15 -7.36 11.05 -0.97
C SER A 15 -6.27 10.63 0.01
N GLY A 16 -5.10 10.24 -0.52
CA GLY A 16 -3.95 9.87 0.29
C GLY A 16 -3.48 11.01 1.19
N ARG A 17 -3.38 12.24 0.67
CA ARG A 17 -3.03 13.41 1.47
C ARG A 17 -4.06 13.67 2.59
N LEU A 18 -5.35 13.65 2.26
CA LEU A 18 -6.40 13.89 3.24
C LEU A 18 -6.41 12.84 4.38
N ILE A 19 -6.09 11.58 4.06
CA ILE A 19 -5.91 10.51 5.06
C ILE A 19 -4.71 10.81 5.96
N MET A 20 -3.59 11.27 5.39
CA MET A 20 -2.41 11.62 6.20
C MET A 20 -2.66 12.81 7.12
N GLU A 21 -3.49 13.77 6.71
CA GLU A 21 -3.82 14.96 7.50
C GLU A 21 -4.87 14.67 8.59
N SER A 22 -5.94 13.96 8.24
CA SER A 22 -7.13 13.84 9.09
C SER A 22 -7.43 12.43 9.60
N GLY A 23 -6.63 11.44 9.19
CA GLY A 23 -6.90 10.02 9.45
C GLY A 23 -8.09 9.48 8.65
N MET A 24 -8.38 8.19 8.84
CA MET A 24 -9.50 7.51 8.16
C MET A 24 -10.87 8.04 8.65
N GLU A 25 -10.99 8.34 9.95
CA GLU A 25 -12.21 8.89 10.53
C GLU A 25 -12.51 10.31 10.06
N GLY A 26 -11.46 11.14 9.90
CA GLY A 26 -11.58 12.52 9.47
C GLY A 26 -11.86 12.69 7.97
N PHE A 27 -11.77 11.61 7.18
CA PHE A 27 -11.98 11.61 5.75
C PHE A 27 -13.47 11.69 5.38
N SER A 28 -13.82 12.60 4.48
CA SER A 28 -15.15 12.69 3.89
C SER A 28 -15.10 13.12 2.42
N LEU A 29 -16.12 12.75 1.63
CA LEU A 29 -16.22 13.17 0.24
C LEU A 29 -16.36 14.69 0.09
N GLU A 30 -16.97 15.35 1.08
CA GLU A 30 -17.06 16.82 1.12
C GLU A 30 -15.68 17.47 1.30
N LYS A 31 -14.81 16.92 2.17
CA LYS A 31 -13.44 17.41 2.32
C LYS A 31 -12.59 17.09 1.10
N LEU A 32 -12.83 15.94 0.47
CA LEU A 32 -12.15 15.55 -0.77
C LEU A 32 -12.54 16.46 -1.94
N SER A 33 -13.82 16.81 -2.10
CA SER A 33 -14.29 17.68 -3.18
C SER A 33 -13.73 19.10 -3.12
N LYS A 34 -13.31 19.54 -1.92
CA LYS A 34 -12.67 20.84 -1.68
C LYS A 34 -11.15 20.82 -1.87
N GLN A 35 -10.53 19.67 -2.18
CA GLN A 35 -9.09 19.60 -2.42
C GLN A 35 -8.73 20.31 -3.73
N PRO A 36 -7.63 21.08 -3.80
CA PRO A 36 -7.27 21.87 -4.98
C PRO A 36 -7.21 21.08 -6.28
N GLU A 37 -6.74 19.82 -6.25
CA GLU A 37 -6.64 18.94 -7.41
C GLU A 37 -7.97 18.32 -7.83
N ILE A 38 -9.01 18.46 -7.01
CA ILE A 38 -10.34 17.89 -7.24
C ILE A 38 -11.34 18.93 -7.76
N ILE A 39 -11.04 20.22 -7.56
CA ILE A 39 -11.86 21.31 -8.07
C ILE A 39 -12.02 21.17 -9.59
N GLY A 40 -13.27 21.09 -10.04
CA GLY A 40 -13.63 20.89 -11.45
C GLY A 40 -13.95 19.45 -11.85
N PHE A 41 -13.72 18.46 -10.98
CA PHE A 41 -14.23 17.11 -11.18
C PHE A 41 -15.61 16.93 -10.55
N ASP A 42 -16.49 16.21 -11.26
CA ASP A 42 -17.71 15.68 -10.67
C ASP A 42 -17.37 14.44 -9.82
N LEU A 43 -16.86 14.70 -8.61
CA LEU A 43 -16.43 13.66 -7.68
C LEU A 43 -17.57 12.69 -7.37
N TYR A 44 -18.79 13.19 -7.21
CA TYR A 44 -19.96 12.37 -6.85
C TYR A 44 -20.44 11.46 -7.98
N ALA A 45 -20.13 11.79 -9.24
CA ALA A 45 -20.30 10.85 -10.36
C ALA A 45 -19.28 9.71 -10.37
N LEU A 46 -18.11 9.88 -9.72
CA LEU A 46 -16.99 8.94 -9.74
C LEU A 46 -16.87 8.09 -8.47
N ILE A 47 -17.24 8.66 -7.32
CA ILE A 47 -17.14 8.07 -5.99
C ILE A 47 -18.43 8.40 -5.24
N ARG A 48 -19.22 7.37 -4.91
CA ARG A 48 -20.52 7.54 -4.24
C ARG A 48 -20.40 7.47 -2.72
N LYS A 49 -19.38 6.77 -2.22
CA LYS A 49 -19.12 6.54 -0.80
C LYS A 49 -17.64 6.68 -0.50
N LYS A 50 -17.29 7.09 0.72
CA LYS A 50 -15.88 7.27 1.11
C LYS A 50 -15.07 5.98 0.98
N GLU A 51 -15.70 4.83 1.21
CA GLU A 51 -15.10 3.51 1.13
C GLU A 51 -14.61 3.20 -0.29
N GLU A 52 -15.32 3.65 -1.33
CA GLU A 52 -14.89 3.49 -2.72
C GLU A 52 -13.58 4.24 -3.00
N ALA A 53 -13.29 5.35 -2.30
CA ALA A 53 -12.00 6.02 -2.40
C ALA A 53 -10.88 5.16 -1.79
N PHE A 54 -11.15 4.51 -0.66
CA PHE A 54 -10.19 3.59 -0.03
C PHE A 54 -9.93 2.35 -0.89
N GLU A 55 -10.97 1.79 -1.51
CA GLU A 55 -10.81 0.69 -2.46
C GLU A 55 -9.95 1.10 -3.66
N LYS A 56 -10.16 2.29 -4.22
CA LYS A 56 -9.32 2.81 -5.31
C LYS A 56 -7.86 2.93 -4.89
N LEU A 57 -7.57 3.36 -3.65
CA LEU A 57 -6.22 3.37 -3.12
C LEU A 57 -5.64 1.96 -2.99
N LEU A 58 -6.42 0.97 -2.53
CA LEU A 58 -5.98 -0.42 -2.46
C LEU A 58 -5.73 -1.03 -3.84
N PHE A 59 -6.56 -0.73 -4.84
CA PHE A 59 -6.33 -1.14 -6.23
C PHE A 59 -5.08 -0.48 -6.81
N ALA A 60 -4.85 0.80 -6.53
CA ALA A 60 -3.63 1.49 -6.93
C ALA A 60 -2.38 0.85 -6.29
N LEU A 61 -2.44 0.51 -5.00
CA LEU A 61 -1.39 -0.25 -4.32
C LEU A 61 -1.15 -1.61 -4.97
N GLU A 62 -2.21 -2.38 -5.24
CA GLU A 62 -2.10 -3.68 -5.91
C GLU A 62 -1.41 -3.55 -7.28
N ARG A 63 -1.77 -2.53 -8.07
CA ARG A 63 -1.16 -2.25 -9.37
C ARG A 63 0.31 -1.86 -9.25
N GLU A 64 0.66 -0.93 -8.36
CA GLU A 64 2.04 -0.49 -8.15
C GLU A 64 2.94 -1.62 -7.65
N LEU A 65 2.42 -2.50 -6.78
CA LEU A 65 3.14 -3.70 -6.34
C LEU A 65 3.37 -4.69 -7.50
N LYS A 66 2.38 -4.88 -8.39
CA LYS A 66 2.55 -5.71 -9.61
C LYS A 66 3.62 -5.14 -10.53
N GLU A 67 3.57 -3.83 -10.78
CA GLU A 67 4.55 -3.13 -11.62
C GLU A 67 5.96 -3.23 -11.04
N LEU A 68 6.10 -3.04 -9.73
CA LEU A 68 7.37 -3.19 -9.00
C LEU A 68 7.92 -4.61 -9.15
N ILE A 69 7.10 -5.64 -8.88
CA ILE A 69 7.51 -7.04 -8.97
C ILE A 69 7.93 -7.41 -10.41
N ASN A 70 7.16 -6.98 -11.41
CA ASN A 70 7.45 -7.23 -12.82
C ASN A 70 8.75 -6.52 -13.26
N GLY A 71 8.94 -5.28 -12.84
CA GLY A 71 10.15 -4.50 -13.12
C GLY A 71 11.40 -5.14 -12.53
N ILE A 72 11.30 -5.68 -11.31
CA ILE A 72 12.42 -6.36 -10.67
C ILE A 72 12.71 -7.71 -11.35
N SER A 73 11.69 -8.53 -11.58
CA SER A 73 11.82 -9.88 -12.15
C SER A 73 12.40 -9.88 -13.58
N SER A 74 12.14 -8.83 -14.36
CA SER A 74 12.61 -8.71 -15.76
C SER A 74 14.11 -8.43 -15.88
N SER A 75 14.77 -8.03 -14.81
CA SER A 75 16.17 -7.56 -14.83
C SER A 75 17.23 -8.66 -14.71
N GLN A 76 16.85 -9.95 -14.76
CA GLN A 76 17.75 -11.13 -14.78
C GLN A 76 18.84 -11.14 -13.69
N ASN A 77 18.58 -10.57 -12.52
CA ASN A 77 19.58 -10.56 -11.44
C ASN A 77 19.65 -11.91 -10.71
N SER A 78 20.67 -12.06 -9.86
CA SER A 78 20.68 -13.14 -8.88
C SER A 78 19.47 -13.02 -7.93
N PRO A 79 18.95 -14.13 -7.39
CA PRO A 79 17.88 -14.10 -6.40
C PRO A 79 18.20 -13.24 -5.16
N ALA A 80 19.47 -13.14 -4.76
CA ALA A 80 19.89 -12.29 -3.64
C ALA A 80 19.73 -10.79 -3.97
N ASP A 81 20.21 -10.36 -5.16
CA ASP A 81 20.05 -8.98 -5.62
C ASP A 81 18.57 -8.62 -5.81
N GLU A 82 17.77 -9.58 -6.26
CA GLU A 82 16.33 -9.41 -6.45
C GLU A 82 15.62 -9.15 -5.11
N PHE A 83 15.98 -9.89 -4.07
CA PHE A 83 15.51 -9.64 -2.70
C PHE A 83 15.88 -8.25 -2.19
N GLU A 84 17.14 -7.86 -2.38
CA GLU A 84 17.62 -6.54 -1.95
C GLU A 84 16.85 -5.41 -2.66
N LYS A 85 16.68 -5.53 -3.98
CA LYS A 85 15.90 -4.58 -4.79
C LYS A 85 14.45 -4.54 -4.34
N LEU A 86 13.83 -5.68 -4.09
CA LEU A 86 12.44 -5.78 -3.62
C LEU A 86 12.24 -4.97 -2.34
N PHE A 87 13.01 -5.24 -1.29
CA PHE A 87 12.83 -4.54 -0.02
C PHE A 87 13.16 -3.05 -0.11
N LYS A 88 14.20 -2.66 -0.85
CA LYS A 88 14.53 -1.24 -1.07
C LYS A 88 13.41 -0.50 -1.78
N GLN A 89 12.83 -1.10 -2.82
CA GLN A 89 11.75 -0.47 -3.58
C GLN A 89 10.44 -0.44 -2.79
N LEU A 90 10.10 -1.51 -2.07
CA LEU A 90 8.93 -1.53 -1.18
C LEU A 90 9.05 -0.48 -0.07
N HIS A 91 10.20 -0.40 0.59
CA HIS A 91 10.45 0.63 1.61
C HIS A 91 10.33 2.04 1.02
N ARG A 92 10.87 2.27 -0.17
CA ARG A 92 10.71 3.56 -0.88
C ARG A 92 9.25 3.86 -1.20
N LEU A 93 8.49 2.89 -1.69
CA LEU A 93 7.07 3.03 -2.01
C LEU A 93 6.30 3.51 -0.78
N PHE A 94 6.41 2.81 0.34
CA PHE A 94 5.68 3.15 1.55
C PHE A 94 6.18 4.45 2.20
N LYS A 95 7.46 4.81 2.06
CA LYS A 95 7.97 6.11 2.48
C LYS A 95 7.39 7.27 1.65
N GLN A 96 7.17 7.05 0.35
CA GLN A 96 6.61 8.07 -0.55
C GLN A 96 5.08 8.16 -0.46
N LYS A 97 4.42 7.03 -0.17
CA LYS A 97 2.97 6.89 -0.12
C LYS A 97 2.54 6.23 1.21
N PRO A 98 2.80 6.88 2.36
CA PRO A 98 2.51 6.31 3.68
C PRO A 98 1.03 6.03 3.92
N TYR A 99 0.14 6.74 3.22
CA TYR A 99 -1.30 6.52 3.27
C TYR A 99 -1.71 5.08 2.89
N TYR A 100 -0.93 4.38 2.07
CA TYR A 100 -1.19 2.96 1.78
C TYR A 100 -1.11 2.09 3.04
N LEU A 101 -0.20 2.39 3.97
CA LEU A 101 -0.11 1.68 5.25
C LEU A 101 -1.34 1.94 6.12
N THR A 102 -1.84 3.18 6.10
CA THR A 102 -3.06 3.54 6.83
C THR A 102 -4.27 2.76 6.32
N VAL A 103 -4.45 2.68 5.00
CA VAL A 103 -5.59 1.97 4.41
C VAL A 103 -5.44 0.45 4.53
N ILE A 104 -4.26 -0.11 4.27
CA ILE A 104 -4.09 -1.57 4.29
C ILE A 104 -4.25 -2.12 5.71
N PHE A 105 -3.83 -1.41 6.76
CA PHE A 105 -3.93 -1.89 8.14
C PHE A 105 -5.21 -1.51 8.86
N ASP A 106 -6.12 -0.80 8.21
CA ASP A 106 -7.42 -0.46 8.77
C ASP A 106 -8.28 -1.73 8.94
N LYS A 107 -8.61 -2.08 10.19
CA LYS A 107 -9.36 -3.29 10.52
C LYS A 107 -10.84 -3.12 10.20
N ASP A 108 -11.39 -1.93 10.42
CA ASP A 108 -12.82 -1.66 10.26
C ASP A 108 -13.18 -1.67 8.77
N LEU A 109 -12.32 -1.10 7.91
CA LEU A 109 -12.47 -1.14 6.47
C LEU A 109 -12.55 -2.57 5.93
N ARG A 110 -11.68 -3.47 6.42
CA ARG A 110 -11.70 -4.88 6.03
C ARG A 110 -12.97 -5.60 6.48
N GLN A 111 -13.42 -5.32 7.70
CA GLN A 111 -14.61 -5.97 8.27
C GLN A 111 -15.90 -5.48 7.63
N LEU A 112 -15.98 -4.17 7.35
CA LEU A 112 -17.20 -3.52 6.87
C LEU A 112 -17.33 -3.55 5.35
N TYR A 113 -16.23 -3.74 4.62
CA TYR A 113 -16.21 -3.66 3.16
C TYR A 113 -15.49 -4.84 2.51
N SER A 114 -16.27 -5.78 1.99
CA SER A 114 -15.75 -7.02 1.39
C SER A 114 -14.83 -6.79 0.19
N GLY A 115 -15.03 -5.72 -0.57
CA GLY A 115 -14.16 -5.38 -1.69
C GLY A 115 -12.74 -5.00 -1.25
N ALA A 116 -12.60 -4.27 -0.13
CA ALA A 116 -11.30 -3.96 0.47
C ALA A 116 -10.59 -5.24 0.95
N ASP A 117 -11.30 -6.11 1.67
CA ASP A 117 -10.73 -7.39 2.14
C ASP A 117 -10.27 -8.29 0.99
N ASN A 118 -11.06 -8.36 -0.09
CA ASN A 118 -10.70 -9.09 -1.30
C ASN A 118 -9.43 -8.54 -1.95
N ILE A 119 -9.28 -7.21 -2.06
CA ILE A 119 -8.06 -6.60 -2.65
C ILE A 119 -6.84 -6.93 -1.78
N ILE A 120 -6.96 -6.80 -0.46
CA ILE A 120 -5.84 -7.03 0.44
C ILE A 120 -5.44 -8.52 0.45
N SER A 121 -6.40 -9.42 0.38
CA SER A 121 -6.15 -10.85 0.21
C SER A 121 -5.36 -11.14 -1.08
N ARG A 122 -5.73 -10.51 -2.21
CA ARG A 122 -4.95 -10.64 -3.46
C ARG A 122 -3.53 -10.10 -3.33
N ILE A 123 -3.35 -8.96 -2.66
CA ILE A 123 -2.00 -8.41 -2.39
C ILE A 123 -1.16 -9.41 -1.60
N LYS A 124 -1.74 -10.01 -0.54
CA LYS A 124 -1.05 -11.00 0.29
C LYS A 124 -0.66 -12.24 -0.52
N SER A 125 -1.60 -12.83 -1.27
CA SER A 125 -1.33 -14.01 -2.10
C SER A 125 -0.29 -13.73 -3.20
N MET A 126 -0.29 -12.53 -3.77
CA MET A 126 0.72 -12.11 -4.73
C MET A 126 2.12 -12.06 -4.11
N ALA A 127 2.24 -11.46 -2.92
CA ALA A 127 3.51 -11.40 -2.19
C ALA A 127 4.01 -12.81 -1.82
N GLU A 128 3.14 -13.67 -1.29
CA GLU A 128 3.45 -15.06 -0.96
C GLU A 128 3.96 -15.84 -2.18
N LYS A 129 3.24 -15.75 -3.31
CA LYS A 129 3.61 -16.45 -4.55
C LYS A 129 4.97 -15.99 -5.07
N TYR A 130 5.19 -14.67 -5.08
CA TYR A 130 6.45 -14.09 -5.57
C TYR A 130 7.64 -14.49 -4.70
N LEU A 131 7.50 -14.37 -3.37
CA LEU A 131 8.56 -14.76 -2.43
C LEU A 131 8.86 -16.25 -2.51
N THR A 132 7.84 -17.11 -2.61
CA THR A 132 8.02 -18.56 -2.78
C THR A 132 8.88 -18.86 -4.01
N GLY A 133 8.49 -18.31 -5.17
CA GLY A 133 9.24 -18.52 -6.42
C GLY A 133 10.67 -17.98 -6.36
N LEU A 134 10.88 -16.84 -5.71
CA LEU A 134 12.21 -16.25 -5.56
C LEU A 134 13.13 -17.11 -4.67
N ILE A 135 12.61 -17.62 -3.55
CA ILE A 135 13.35 -18.47 -2.62
C ILE A 135 13.68 -19.82 -3.26
N ASP A 136 12.70 -20.47 -3.89
CA ASP A 136 12.89 -21.78 -4.53
C ASP A 136 13.93 -21.70 -5.65
N ARG A 137 13.87 -20.64 -6.46
CA ARG A 137 14.88 -20.38 -7.49
C ARG A 137 16.27 -20.14 -6.88
N GLY A 138 16.36 -19.36 -5.79
CA GLY A 138 17.63 -19.13 -5.09
C GLY A 138 18.22 -20.40 -4.46
N LYS A 139 17.39 -21.31 -3.95
CA LYS A 139 17.83 -22.63 -3.47
C LYS A 139 18.33 -23.51 -4.62
N ALA A 140 17.57 -23.58 -5.72
CA ALA A 140 17.95 -24.38 -6.90
C ALA A 140 19.28 -23.91 -7.51
N GLN A 141 19.52 -22.59 -7.51
CA GLN A 141 20.78 -21.98 -7.98
C GLN A 141 21.91 -22.03 -6.94
N LYS A 142 21.68 -22.62 -5.75
CA LYS A 142 22.62 -22.67 -4.62
C LYS A 142 23.07 -21.29 -4.11
N VAL A 143 22.33 -20.23 -4.43
CA VAL A 143 22.53 -18.88 -3.88
C VAL A 143 22.10 -18.85 -2.41
N PHE A 144 21.04 -19.57 -2.08
CA PHE A 144 20.62 -19.79 -0.69
C PHE A 144 20.90 -21.23 -0.27
N THR A 145 21.73 -21.41 0.76
CA THR A 145 22.13 -22.73 1.28
C THR A 145 21.28 -23.18 2.49
N LEU A 146 20.18 -22.48 2.75
CA LEU A 146 19.27 -22.75 3.86
C LEU A 146 18.49 -24.06 3.64
N LYS A 147 18.47 -24.92 4.65
CA LYS A 147 17.67 -26.16 4.66
C LYS A 147 16.21 -25.96 5.07
N THR A 148 15.88 -24.79 5.63
CA THR A 148 14.52 -24.44 6.07
C THR A 148 13.54 -24.50 4.91
N GLU A 149 12.33 -25.02 5.16
CA GLU A 149 11.27 -25.07 4.14
C GLU A 149 10.94 -23.67 3.59
N THR A 150 10.69 -23.56 2.28
CA THR A 150 10.39 -22.28 1.64
C THR A 150 9.17 -21.60 2.25
N LYS A 151 8.11 -22.35 2.56
CA LYS A 151 6.91 -21.81 3.20
C LYS A 151 7.21 -21.10 4.52
N VAL A 152 8.03 -21.72 5.39
CA VAL A 152 8.46 -21.14 6.66
C VAL A 152 9.26 -19.85 6.46
N LEU A 153 10.16 -19.82 5.47
CA LEU A 153 10.92 -18.61 5.13
C LEU A 153 10.01 -17.48 4.64
N VAL A 154 9.00 -17.79 3.81
CA VAL A 154 8.00 -16.81 3.35
C VAL A 154 7.22 -16.23 4.52
N GLU A 155 6.75 -17.07 5.46
CA GLU A 155 6.03 -16.62 6.65
C GLU A 155 6.89 -15.68 7.53
N ILE A 156 8.15 -16.03 7.77
CA ILE A 156 9.11 -15.20 8.53
C ILE A 156 9.32 -13.85 7.84
N ILE A 157 9.55 -13.86 6.53
CA ILE A 157 9.81 -12.66 5.74
C ILE A 157 8.58 -11.74 5.75
N LEU A 158 7.39 -12.28 5.49
CA LEU A 158 6.16 -11.50 5.49
C LEU A 158 5.85 -10.93 6.87
N GLY A 159 6.03 -11.72 7.94
CA GLY A 159 5.86 -11.24 9.32
C GLY A 159 6.83 -10.11 9.66
N SER A 160 8.11 -10.25 9.28
CA SER A 160 9.12 -9.21 9.51
C SER A 160 8.82 -7.93 8.73
N PHE A 161 8.39 -8.08 7.46
CA PHE A 161 8.03 -6.95 6.62
C PHE A 161 6.76 -6.24 7.13
N GLN A 162 5.75 -7.00 7.59
CA GLN A 162 4.57 -6.46 8.24
C GLN A 162 4.92 -5.67 9.50
N ALA A 163 5.82 -6.18 10.34
CA ALA A 163 6.28 -5.46 11.54
C ALA A 163 6.98 -4.14 11.18
N LEU A 164 7.85 -4.14 10.16
CA LEU A 164 8.48 -2.93 9.65
C LEU A 164 7.44 -1.90 9.18
N MET A 165 6.45 -2.33 8.39
CA MET A 165 5.38 -1.46 7.90
C MET A 165 4.53 -0.88 9.04
N ASN A 166 4.20 -1.68 10.06
CA ASN A 166 3.49 -1.19 11.24
C ASN A 166 4.30 -0.11 11.97
N ASN A 167 5.63 -0.29 12.10
CA ASN A 167 6.50 0.72 12.71
C ASN A 167 6.55 2.02 11.90
N MET A 168 6.59 1.94 10.56
CA MET A 168 6.52 3.11 9.69
C MET A 168 5.19 3.86 9.88
N GLN A 169 4.07 3.15 9.88
CA GLN A 169 2.75 3.74 10.10
C GLN A 169 2.65 4.40 11.48
N LEU A 170 3.18 3.75 12.52
CA LEU A 170 3.19 4.30 13.88
C LEU A 170 3.95 5.64 13.93
N ALA A 171 5.12 5.71 13.29
CA ALA A 171 5.89 6.94 13.21
C ALA A 171 5.11 8.08 12.53
N ASP A 172 4.41 7.77 11.43
CA ASP A 172 3.58 8.77 10.74
C ASP A 172 2.38 9.22 11.59
N ASN A 173 1.74 8.29 12.31
CA ASN A 173 0.66 8.60 13.24
C ASN A 173 1.14 9.55 14.35
N MET A 174 2.31 9.28 14.95
CA MET A 174 2.89 10.14 15.99
C MET A 174 3.13 11.57 15.47
N VAL A 175 3.65 11.73 14.26
CA VAL A 175 3.86 13.05 13.65
C VAL A 175 2.54 13.78 13.40
N ARG A 176 1.51 13.08 12.90
CA ARG A 176 0.19 13.66 12.68
C ARG A 176 -0.45 14.12 13.98
N ASP A 177 -0.40 13.29 15.01
CA ASP A 177 -1.03 13.57 16.30
C ASP A 177 -0.36 14.79 16.98
N LEU A 178 0.96 14.94 16.84
CA LEU A 178 1.68 16.16 17.28
C LEU A 178 1.17 17.42 16.57
N LYS A 179 1.01 17.38 15.25
CA LYS A 179 0.50 18.53 14.48
C LYS A 179 -0.92 18.91 14.89
N LYS A 180 -1.79 17.93 15.10
CA LYS A 180 -3.18 18.16 15.54
C LYS A 180 -3.22 18.90 16.87
N ASN A 181 -2.36 18.53 17.83
CA ASN A 181 -2.32 19.15 19.14
C ASN A 181 -1.68 20.56 19.13
N GLN A 182 -0.79 20.85 18.18
CA GLN A 182 -0.26 22.21 18.01
C GLN A 182 -1.32 23.17 17.45
N SER A 183 -2.12 22.74 16.47
CA SER A 183 -3.16 23.56 15.84
C SER A 183 -4.39 23.87 16.71
N VAL A 184 -4.49 23.29 17.91
CA VAL A 184 -5.59 23.56 18.86
C VAL A 184 -5.25 24.73 19.81
N THR A 185 -4.05 25.31 19.69
CA THR A 185 -3.55 26.36 20.61
C THR A 185 -3.68 27.79 20.07
N ASP A 186 -4.34 27.99 18.92
CA ASP A 186 -4.63 29.31 18.33
C ASP A 186 -6.14 29.62 18.29
#